data_AF-A0A0Q5J0X7-F1
#
_entry.id   AF-A0A0Q5J0X7-F1
#
_cell.length_a   1.000
_cell.length_b   1.000
_cell.length_c   1.000
_cell.angle_alpha   90.00
_cell.angle_beta   90.00
_cell.angle_gamma   90.00
#
_symmetry.space_group_name_H-M   'P 1'
#
loop_
_entity.id
_entity.type
_entity.pdbx_description
1 polymer ?
#
loop_
_entity_poly.entity_id
_entity_poly.type
_entity_poly.pdbx_seq_one_letter_code
_entity_poly.pdbx_strand_id
1 'polypeptide(L)'
;MADNTLAHRAQNATTTETMHLPPTAAPTNHGKTLAAWVTTYSVVIAFTIAGLGVLFAMVWLFWVGMALVVAGLVAGKVLQASGHGQGGDKTRARQARTGGH
;
A
#
# COMPACT_ATOMS: atom_id res chain seq x y z
N MET A 1 22.99 -43.88 -25.68
CA MET A 1 22.00 -43.06 -24.95
C MET A 1 22.23 -41.65 -25.45
N ALA A 2 21.30 -41.08 -26.22
CA ALA A 2 21.44 -39.73 -26.76
C ALA A 2 20.90 -38.77 -25.69
N ASP A 3 21.75 -37.88 -25.20
CA ASP A 3 21.45 -37.08 -24.04
C ASP A 3 20.56 -35.90 -24.45
N ASN A 4 19.36 -35.81 -23.88
CA ASN A 4 18.32 -34.81 -24.18
C ASN A 4 18.72 -33.35 -23.83
N THR A 5 19.98 -33.10 -23.48
CA THR A 5 20.55 -31.81 -23.05
C THR A 5 20.52 -30.74 -24.15
N LEU A 6 20.52 -31.12 -25.43
CA LEU A 6 20.58 -30.18 -26.55
C LEU A 6 19.19 -29.72 -27.03
N ALA A 7 18.14 -30.52 -26.83
CA ALA A 7 16.77 -30.16 -27.21
C ALA A 7 16.21 -29.00 -26.36
N HIS A 8 16.51 -29.00 -25.06
CA HIS A 8 16.04 -27.94 -24.15
C HIS A 8 16.69 -26.58 -24.39
N ARG A 9 17.93 -26.53 -24.92
CA ARG A 9 18.60 -25.26 -25.25
C ARG A 9 18.06 -24.63 -26.53
N ALA A 10 17.52 -25.42 -27.46
CA ALA A 10 16.96 -24.92 -28.71
C ALA A 10 15.54 -24.34 -28.54
N GLN A 11 14.76 -24.84 -27.57
CA GLN A 11 13.41 -24.34 -27.27
C GLN A 11 13.40 -23.06 -26.41
N ASN A 12 14.48 -22.78 -25.68
CA ASN A 12 14.69 -21.53 -24.97
C ASN A 12 15.62 -20.60 -25.77
N ALA A 13 15.35 -20.43 -27.06
CA ALA A 13 15.72 -19.19 -27.73
C ALA A 13 14.88 -18.10 -27.05
N THR A 14 15.36 -17.58 -25.93
CA THR A 14 14.77 -16.44 -25.23
C THR A 14 14.80 -15.30 -26.22
N THR A 15 13.71 -15.14 -26.97
CA THR A 15 13.40 -13.90 -27.67
C THR A 15 13.52 -12.82 -26.62
N THR A 16 14.58 -12.03 -26.72
CA THR A 16 14.76 -10.80 -25.96
C THR A 16 13.69 -9.83 -26.44
N GLU A 17 12.43 -10.09 -26.05
CA GLU A 17 11.35 -9.14 -26.20
C GLU A 17 11.81 -7.91 -25.43
N THR A 18 11.99 -6.81 -26.14
CA THR A 18 12.41 -5.55 -25.54
C THR A 18 11.33 -5.11 -24.57
N MET A 19 11.45 -5.53 -23.30
CA MET A 19 10.48 -5.21 -22.27
C MET A 19 10.39 -3.70 -22.19
N HIS A 20 9.26 -3.16 -22.64
CA HIS A 20 8.97 -1.75 -22.59
C HIS A 20 8.63 -1.40 -21.15
N LEU A 21 9.67 -1.31 -20.32
CA LEU A 21 9.54 -0.97 -18.92
C LEU A 21 9.29 0.53 -18.83
N PRO A 22 8.37 0.96 -17.94
CA PRO A 22 8.25 2.37 -17.64
C PRO A 22 9.60 2.90 -17.13
N PRO A 23 9.93 4.17 -17.38
CA PRO A 23 11.18 4.79 -16.96
C PRO A 23 11.37 4.85 -15.42
N THR A 24 10.40 4.38 -14.65
CA THR A 24 10.45 4.30 -13.18
C THR A 24 9.97 2.92 -12.74
N ALA A 25 10.78 2.26 -11.92
CA ALA A 25 10.40 1.03 -11.25
C ALA A 25 9.24 1.29 -10.28
N ALA A 26 8.31 0.34 -10.20
CA ALA A 26 7.19 0.43 -9.27
C ALA A 26 7.68 0.52 -7.81
N PRO A 27 7.00 1.29 -6.92
CA PRO A 27 7.34 1.32 -5.51
C PRO A 27 7.23 -0.07 -4.85
N THR A 28 8.27 -0.50 -4.15
CA THR A 28 8.34 -1.83 -3.50
C THR A 28 7.43 -1.99 -2.29
N ASN A 29 6.85 -0.90 -1.78
CA ASN A 29 5.97 -0.97 -0.61
C ASN A 29 4.56 -1.50 -0.93
N HIS A 30 4.17 -1.63 -2.21
CA HIS A 30 2.84 -2.11 -2.62
C HIS A 30 1.66 -1.39 -1.93
N GLY A 31 1.79 -0.08 -1.69
CA GLY A 31 0.79 0.71 -0.97
C GLY A 31 0.79 0.52 0.54
N LYS A 32 1.65 -0.36 1.09
CA LYS A 32 1.76 -0.66 2.53
C LYS A 32 2.58 0.41 3.27
N THR A 33 2.19 1.66 3.11
CA THR A 33 2.79 2.79 3.84
C THR A 33 2.13 2.95 5.20
N LEU A 34 2.86 3.50 6.17
CA LEU A 34 2.31 3.74 7.51
C LEU A 34 1.10 4.69 7.43
N ALA A 35 1.21 5.76 6.62
CA ALA A 35 0.12 6.72 6.45
C ALA A 35 -1.13 6.08 5.85
N ALA A 36 -0.97 5.15 4.90
CA ALA A 36 -2.08 4.42 4.32
C ALA A 36 -2.78 3.55 5.36
N TRP A 37 -2.05 2.69 6.08
CA TRP A 37 -2.65 1.76 7.04
C TRP A 37 -3.29 2.45 8.24
N VAL A 38 -2.66 3.51 8.77
CA VAL A 38 -3.24 4.31 9.86
C VAL A 38 -4.58 4.91 9.41
N THR A 39 -4.62 5.54 8.25
CA THR A 39 -5.85 6.13 7.71
C THR A 39 -6.94 5.06 7.51
N THR A 40 -6.58 3.92 6.91
CA THR A 40 -7.51 2.82 6.67
C THR A 40 -8.11 2.29 7.97
N TYR A 41 -7.29 1.95 8.95
CA TYR A 41 -7.79 1.43 10.23
C TYR A 41 -8.63 2.45 10.97
N SER A 42 -8.22 3.71 11.02
CA SER A 42 -9.00 4.77 11.65
C SER A 42 -10.38 4.91 11.01
N VAL A 43 -10.46 4.95 9.67
CA VAL A 43 -11.73 5.09 8.95
C VAL A 43 -12.61 3.87 9.14
N VAL A 44 -12.06 2.65 9.04
CA VAL A 44 -12.82 1.41 9.26
C VAL A 44 -13.41 1.39 10.67
N ILE A 45 -12.60 1.61 11.70
CA ILE A 45 -13.05 1.61 13.10
C ILE A 45 -14.09 2.72 13.33
N ALA A 46 -13.86 3.92 12.81
CA ALA A 46 -14.77 5.05 12.96
C ALA A 46 -16.15 4.78 12.34
N PHE A 47 -16.18 4.22 11.12
CA PHE A 47 -17.44 3.84 10.47
C PHE A 47 -18.10 2.64 11.14
N THR A 48 -17.36 1.68 11.69
CA THR A 48 -17.93 0.62 12.52
C THR A 48 -18.63 1.22 13.74
N ILE A 49 -18.00 2.15 14.46
CA ILE A 49 -18.60 2.83 15.61
C ILE A 49 -19.84 3.64 15.20
N ALA A 50 -19.76 4.41 14.11
CA ALA A 50 -20.89 5.18 13.61
C ALA A 50 -22.06 4.27 13.21
N GLY A 51 -21.77 3.16 12.52
CA GLY A 51 -22.76 2.15 12.12
C GLY A 51 -23.44 1.50 13.31
N LEU A 52 -22.70 1.16 14.37
CA LEU A 52 -23.29 0.68 15.63
C LEU A 52 -24.17 1.75 16.30
N GLY A 53 -23.76 3.02 16.23
CA GLY A 53 -24.58 4.15 16.70
C GLY A 53 -25.93 4.22 15.97
N VAL A 54 -25.94 4.06 14.66
CA VAL A 54 -27.18 3.99 13.86
C VAL A 54 -27.99 2.75 14.20
N LEU A 55 -27.34 1.57 14.26
CA LEU A 55 -27.99 0.28 14.53
C LEU A 55 -28.76 0.26 15.85
N PHE A 56 -28.21 0.87 16.89
CA PHE A 56 -28.82 0.93 18.22
C PHE A 56 -29.57 2.24 18.51
N ALA A 57 -29.84 3.07 17.50
CA ALA A 57 -30.48 4.38 17.65
C ALA A 57 -29.77 5.32 18.66
N MET A 58 -28.45 5.18 18.82
CA MET A 58 -27.61 5.99 19.69
C MET A 58 -26.99 7.16 18.91
N VAL A 59 -27.72 8.28 18.83
CA VAL A 59 -27.31 9.48 18.07
C VAL A 59 -25.95 10.02 18.51
N TRP A 60 -25.66 10.00 19.81
CA TRP A 60 -24.37 10.48 20.32
C TRP A 60 -23.19 9.61 19.81
N LEU A 61 -23.38 8.29 19.71
CA LEU A 61 -22.34 7.35 19.28
C LEU A 61 -22.05 7.51 17.78
N PHE A 62 -23.07 7.84 16.98
CA PHE A 62 -22.88 8.23 15.58
C PHE A 62 -21.93 9.42 15.45
N TRP A 63 -22.15 10.48 16.23
CA TRP A 63 -21.28 11.66 16.21
C TRP A 63 -19.86 11.39 16.72
N VAL A 64 -19.69 10.49 17.70
CA VAL A 64 -18.36 10.01 18.11
C VAL A 64 -17.65 9.34 16.93
N GLY A 65 -18.34 8.46 16.20
CA GLY A 65 -17.80 7.85 14.98
C GLY A 65 -17.40 8.89 13.94
N MET A 66 -18.23 9.90 13.68
CA MET A 66 -17.91 10.97 12.75
C MET A 66 -16.70 11.81 13.18
N ALA A 67 -16.57 12.12 14.47
CA ALA A 67 -15.39 12.80 15.00
C ALA A 67 -14.12 11.97 14.81
N LEU A 68 -14.20 10.64 14.98
CA LEU A 68 -13.08 9.73 14.73
C LEU A 68 -12.68 9.65 13.25
N VAL A 69 -13.63 9.74 12.31
CA VAL A 69 -13.31 9.84 10.87
C VAL A 69 -12.44 11.07 10.62
N VAL A 70 -12.88 12.24 11.11
CA VAL A 70 -12.14 13.50 10.94
C VAL A 70 -10.74 13.40 11.57
N ALA A 71 -10.64 12.90 12.80
CA ALA A 71 -9.36 12.71 13.48
C ALA A 71 -8.44 11.75 12.71
N GLY A 72 -8.98 10.65 12.18
CA GLY A 72 -8.24 9.68 11.38
C GLY A 72 -7.69 10.27 10.08
N LEU A 73 -8.48 11.08 9.38
CA LEU A 73 -8.05 11.77 8.16
C LEU A 73 -6.95 12.80 8.45
N VAL A 74 -7.09 13.55 9.55
CA VAL A 74 -6.07 14.51 10.00
C VAL A 74 -4.77 13.78 10.34
N ALA A 75 -4.83 12.69 11.12
CA ALA A 75 -3.67 11.88 11.45
C ALA A 75 -2.98 11.33 10.18
N GLY A 76 -3.77 10.82 9.23
CA GLY A 76 -3.28 10.36 7.92
C GLY A 76 -2.53 11.45 7.16
N LYS A 77 -3.09 12.67 7.11
CA LYS A 77 -2.47 13.83 6.44
C LYS A 77 -1.19 14.28 7.12
N VAL A 78 -1.16 14.33 8.45
CA VAL A 78 0.05 14.63 9.22
C VAL A 78 1.14 13.59 8.95
N LEU A 79 0.75 12.31 8.87
CA LEU A 79 1.69 11.23 8.63
C LEU A 79 2.22 11.22 7.19
N GLN A 80 1.37 11.59 6.22
CA GLN A 80 1.76 11.84 4.83
C GLN A 80 2.75 13.00 4.74
N ALA A 81 2.45 14.14 5.38
CA ALA A 81 3.28 15.34 5.37
C ALA A 81 4.64 15.12 6.04
N SER A 82 4.70 14.26 7.07
CA SER A 82 5.95 13.86 7.73
C SER A 82 6.75 12.77 6.98
N GLY A 83 6.38 12.47 5.72
CA GLY A 83 7.15 11.62 4.82
C GLY A 83 6.90 10.12 4.95
N HIS A 84 5.88 9.69 5.70
CA HIS A 84 5.53 8.27 5.84
C HIS A 84 4.48 7.80 4.81
N GLY A 85 4.00 8.70 3.93
CA GLY A 85 3.17 8.35 2.79
C GLY A 85 3.97 7.80 1.61
N GLN A 86 3.27 7.41 0.54
CA GLN A 86 3.90 7.00 -0.71
C GLN A 86 4.71 8.17 -1.28
N GLY A 87 5.97 7.91 -1.65
CA GLY A 87 6.87 8.94 -2.19
C GLY A 87 7.45 9.91 -1.15
N GLY A 88 7.09 9.78 0.13
CA GLY A 88 7.69 10.57 1.20
C GLY A 88 9.10 10.12 1.54
N ASP A 89 9.88 11.01 2.15
CA ASP A 89 11.32 10.81 2.41
C ASP A 89 11.62 9.56 3.22
N LYS A 90 10.80 9.24 4.23
CA LYS A 90 10.99 8.04 5.05
C LYS A 90 10.65 6.77 4.28
N THR A 91 9.59 6.79 3.49
CA THR A 91 9.21 5.65 2.64
C THR A 91 10.24 5.40 1.55
N ARG A 92 10.77 6.45 0.92
CA ARG A 92 11.87 6.38 -0.06
C ARG A 92 13.17 5.90 0.58
N ALA A 93 13.53 6.40 1.76
CA ALA A 93 14.71 5.95 2.49
C ALA A 93 14.61 4.48 2.90
N ARG A 94 13.41 3.99 3.22
CA ARG A 94 13.16 2.56 3.46
C ARG A 94 13.28 1.76 2.16
N GLN A 95 12.72 2.25 1.06
CA GLN A 95 12.85 1.62 -0.25
C GLN A 95 14.31 1.53 -0.69
N ALA A 96 15.12 2.57 -0.51
CA ALA A 96 16.56 2.54 -0.84
C ALA A 96 17.34 1.52 0.00
N ARG A 97 16.95 1.30 1.27
CA ARG A 97 17.55 0.25 2.12
C ARG A 97 17.16 -1.17 1.71
N THR A 98 15.95 -1.34 1.19
CA THR A 98 15.41 -2.66 0.79
C THR A 98 15.66 -2.96 -0.69
N GLY A 99 15.96 -1.94 -1.51
CA GLY A 99 15.98 -1.99 -2.97
C GLY A 99 17.39 -1.89 -3.55
N GLY A 100 18.12 -2.99 -3.39
CA GLY A 100 19.18 -3.45 -4.29
C GLY A 100 18.95 -4.94 -4.55
N HIS A 101 17.87 -5.28 -5.26
CA HIS A 101 17.57 -6.63 -5.75
C HIS A 101 16.94 -6.51 -7.13
#